data_AF-A0A2S4V761-F1
#
_entry.id   AF-A0A2S4V761-F1
#
_cell.length_a   1.000
_cell.length_b   1.000
_cell.length_c   1.000
_cell.angle_alpha   90.00
_cell.angle_beta   90.00
_cell.angle_gamma   90.00
#
_symmetry.space_group_name_H-M   'P 1'
#
loop_
_entity.id
_entity.type
_entity.pdbx_description
1 polymer ?
#
loop_
_entity_poly.entity_id
_entity_poly.type
_entity_poly.pdbx_seq_one_letter_code
_entity_poly.pdbx_strand_id
1 'polypeptide(L)'
;MDSWGNRKVVDYRDWNETIDRSHELWDKTVKGVKDDYKKYSKAFGVQDVITKGFVDILKDRKKKHEAKKILAIAEHKYYKLFNPFLRLLGK
;
A
#
# COMPACT_ATOMS: atom_id res chain seq x y z
N MET A 1 6.12 -19.04 -22.08
CA MET A 1 6.81 -20.29 -22.46
C MET A 1 8.24 -19.95 -22.79
N ASP A 2 9.20 -20.78 -22.39
CA ASP A 2 10.56 -20.67 -22.91
C ASP A 2 10.62 -21.20 -24.35
N SER A 3 11.79 -21.13 -24.98
CA SER A 3 12.00 -21.62 -26.36
C SER A 3 11.81 -23.14 -26.50
N TRP A 4 11.61 -23.86 -25.39
CA TRP A 4 11.51 -25.32 -25.34
C TRP A 4 10.07 -25.77 -25.01
N GLY A 5 9.11 -24.84 -24.99
CA GLY A 5 7.70 -25.14 -24.73
C GLY A 5 7.36 -25.38 -23.26
N ASN A 6 8.32 -25.21 -22.34
CA ASN A 6 8.03 -25.30 -20.92
C ASN A 6 7.19 -24.08 -20.52
N ARG A 7 6.10 -24.32 -19.77
CA ARG A 7 5.47 -23.25 -19.01
C ARG A 7 6.51 -22.78 -18.00
N LYS A 8 7.06 -21.57 -18.22
CA LYS A 8 7.71 -20.80 -17.16
C LYS A 8 6.82 -20.91 -15.93
N VAL A 9 7.35 -21.44 -14.83
CA VAL A 9 6.65 -21.42 -13.55
C VAL A 9 6.25 -19.96 -13.34
N VAL A 10 4.95 -19.70 -13.35
CA VAL A 10 4.45 -18.37 -13.03
C VAL A 10 4.69 -18.25 -11.54
N ASP A 11 5.64 -17.41 -11.16
CA ASP A 11 5.86 -17.06 -9.78
C ASP A 11 4.64 -16.27 -9.32
N TYR A 12 3.67 -16.99 -8.74
CA TYR A 12 2.45 -16.37 -8.23
C TYR A 12 2.83 -15.57 -7.01
N ARG A 13 2.49 -14.28 -7.03
CA ARG A 13 2.73 -13.39 -5.91
C ARG A 13 2.05 -13.93 -4.66
N ASP A 14 2.82 -14.11 -3.60
CA ASP A 14 2.29 -14.51 -2.30
C ASP A 14 1.38 -13.39 -1.75
N TRP A 15 0.29 -13.80 -1.12
CA TRP A 15 -0.61 -12.87 -0.46
C TRP A 15 0.07 -12.11 0.68
N ASN A 16 0.92 -12.79 1.45
CA ASN A 16 1.73 -12.17 2.51
C ASN A 16 2.66 -11.11 1.94
N GLU A 17 3.27 -11.35 0.78
CA GLU A 17 4.09 -10.35 0.10
C GLU A 17 3.26 -9.12 -0.34
N THR A 18 1.98 -9.31 -0.66
CA THR A 18 1.05 -8.21 -0.95
C THR A 18 0.74 -7.39 0.29
N ILE A 19 0.54 -8.03 1.44
CA ILE A 19 0.34 -7.38 2.74
C ILE A 19 1.58 -6.57 3.12
N ASP A 20 2.77 -7.18 3.10
CA ASP A 20 4.03 -6.54 3.50
C ASP A 20 4.35 -5.32 2.64
N ARG A 21 4.25 -5.46 1.31
CA ARG A 21 4.47 -4.35 0.38
C ARG A 21 3.44 -3.23 0.53
N SER A 22 2.24 -3.52 1.01
CA SER A 22 1.22 -2.48 1.28
C SER A 22 1.58 -1.64 2.51
N HIS A 23 2.09 -2.28 3.57
CA HIS A 23 2.64 -1.56 4.73
C HIS A 23 3.89 -0.75 4.34
N GLU A 24 4.80 -1.35 3.56
CA GLU A 24 6.01 -0.65 3.09
C GLU A 24 5.67 0.57 2.22
N LEU A 25 4.64 0.46 1.37
CA LEU A 25 4.13 1.59 0.57
C LEU A 25 3.69 2.74 1.47
N TRP A 26 2.94 2.47 2.54
CA TRP A 26 2.52 3.49 3.49
C TRP A 26 3.72 4.17 4.14
N ASP A 27 4.64 3.41 4.71
CA ASP A 27 5.78 3.95 5.45
C ASP A 27 6.68 4.84 4.58
N LYS A 28 6.92 4.44 3.33
CA LYS A 28 7.70 5.24 2.37
C LYS A 28 6.97 6.52 1.98
N THR A 29 5.66 6.46 1.81
CA THR A 29 4.88 7.60 1.31
C THR A 29 4.60 8.64 2.38
N VAL A 30 4.39 8.23 3.62
CA VAL A 30 4.26 9.16 4.75
C VAL A 30 5.54 9.96 4.95
N LYS A 31 6.71 9.32 4.88
CA LYS A 31 8.02 9.97 5.04
C LYS A 31 8.46 10.79 3.82
N GLY A 32 7.97 10.43 2.63
CA GLY A 32 8.36 11.02 1.36
C GLY A 32 7.52 12.21 0.88
N VAL A 33 7.59 12.51 -0.42
CA VAL A 33 6.76 13.50 -1.11
C VAL A 33 5.50 12.84 -1.71
N LYS A 34 4.54 13.64 -2.18
CA LYS A 34 3.26 13.11 -2.72
C LYS A 34 3.45 12.12 -3.87
N ASP A 35 4.40 12.38 -4.77
CA ASP A 35 4.64 11.56 -5.95
C ASP A 35 5.26 10.19 -5.64
N ASP A 36 5.80 10.02 -4.42
CA ASP A 36 6.35 8.75 -3.97
C ASP A 36 5.29 7.65 -3.93
N TYR A 37 4.01 7.99 -3.69
CA TYR A 37 2.94 6.99 -3.72
C TYR A 37 2.80 6.36 -5.09
N LYS A 38 2.74 7.19 -6.15
CA LYS A 38 2.63 6.71 -7.53
C LYS A 38 3.86 5.88 -7.92
N LYS A 39 5.05 6.32 -7.51
CA LYS A 39 6.32 5.64 -7.79
C LYS A 39 6.38 4.26 -7.12
N TYR A 40 6.18 4.18 -5.81
CA TYR A 40 6.31 2.94 -5.05
C TYR A 40 5.12 2.00 -5.29
N SER A 41 3.91 2.52 -5.49
CA SER A 41 2.75 1.69 -5.86
C SER A 41 3.01 0.90 -7.15
N LYS A 42 3.60 1.55 -8.17
CA LYS A 42 4.00 0.88 -9.41
C LYS A 42 5.14 -0.11 -9.20
N ALA A 43 6.17 0.27 -8.45
CA ALA A 43 7.32 -0.59 -8.19
C ALA A 43 6.93 -1.86 -7.42
N PHE A 44 6.04 -1.75 -6.45
CA PHE A 44 5.58 -2.87 -5.63
C PHE A 44 4.42 -3.63 -6.23
N GLY A 45 3.76 -3.08 -7.26
CA GLY A 45 2.56 -3.66 -7.87
C GLY A 45 1.38 -3.72 -6.90
N VAL A 46 1.30 -2.82 -5.92
CA VAL A 46 0.19 -2.72 -4.96
C VAL A 46 -0.43 -1.34 -5.05
N GLN A 47 -1.75 -1.30 -5.13
CA GLN A 47 -2.51 -0.06 -5.15
C GLN A 47 -3.81 -0.25 -4.39
N ASP A 48 -3.98 0.51 -3.32
CA ASP A 48 -5.21 0.57 -2.55
C ASP A 48 -5.80 1.97 -2.61
N VAL A 49 -7.10 2.06 -2.96
CA VAL A 49 -7.82 3.33 -3.06
C VAL A 49 -7.97 3.98 -1.68
N ILE A 50 -8.14 3.18 -0.62
CA ILE A 50 -8.28 3.67 0.76
C ILE A 50 -6.95 4.28 1.21
N THR A 51 -5.86 3.51 1.14
CA THR A 51 -4.52 3.98 1.48
C THR A 51 -4.15 5.23 0.68
N LYS A 52 -4.41 5.26 -0.64
CA LYS A 52 -4.17 6.43 -1.49
C LYS A 52 -4.93 7.66 -0.98
N GLY A 53 -6.22 7.51 -0.65
CA GLY A 53 -7.04 8.62 -0.16
C GLY A 53 -6.46 9.24 1.11
N PHE A 54 -5.95 8.43 2.03
CA PHE A 54 -5.28 8.94 3.23
C PHE A 54 -3.98 9.67 2.92
N VAL A 55 -3.15 9.14 2.00
CA VAL A 55 -1.91 9.81 1.58
C VAL A 55 -2.21 11.15 0.90
N ASP A 56 -3.24 11.21 0.05
CA ASP A 56 -3.66 12.45 -0.61
C ASP A 56 -4.06 13.53 0.42
N ILE A 57 -4.79 13.15 1.48
CA ILE A 57 -5.14 14.06 2.58
C ILE A 57 -3.91 14.47 3.39
N LEU A 58 -3.02 13.52 3.73
CA LEU A 58 -1.79 13.81 4.49
C LEU A 58 -0.88 14.81 3.77
N LYS A 59 -0.85 14.77 2.43
CA LYS A 59 -0.01 15.66 1.61
C LYS A 59 -0.71 16.95 1.19
N ASP A 60 -2.00 17.10 1.49
CA ASP A 60 -2.73 18.35 1.26
C ASP A 60 -2.46 19.35 2.40
N ARG A 61 -1.83 20.48 2.05
CA ARG A 61 -1.51 21.57 2.98
C ARG A 61 -2.74 22.20 3.63
N LYS A 62 -3.92 22.08 3.02
CA LYS A 62 -5.20 22.61 3.53
C LYS A 62 -5.88 21.70 4.55
N LYS A 63 -5.46 20.42 4.64
CA LYS A 63 -6.12 19.37 5.43
C LYS A 63 -5.35 18.98 6.69
N LYS A 64 -4.73 19.96 7.36
CA LYS A 64 -3.87 19.71 8.55
C LYS A 64 -4.60 18.99 9.69
N HIS A 65 -5.88 19.30 9.90
CA HIS A 65 -6.66 18.69 10.99
C HIS A 65 -6.96 17.21 10.70
N GLU A 66 -7.38 16.90 9.48
CA GLU A 66 -7.62 15.54 9.02
C GLU A 66 -6.32 14.73 8.96
N ALA A 67 -5.21 15.35 8.51
CA ALA A 67 -3.88 14.75 8.53
C ALA A 67 -3.49 14.30 9.96
N LYS A 68 -3.73 15.13 10.98
CA LYS A 68 -3.46 14.76 12.38
C LYS A 68 -4.30 13.56 12.83
N LYS A 69 -5.57 13.49 12.44
CA LYS A 69 -6.44 12.33 12.75
C LYS A 69 -5.93 11.05 12.08
N ILE A 70 -5.48 11.14 10.83
CA ILE A 70 -4.91 10.00 10.09
C ILE A 70 -3.64 9.49 10.78
N LEU A 71 -2.75 10.39 11.22
CA LEU A 71 -1.55 9.99 11.97
C LEU A 71 -1.89 9.33 13.30
N ALA A 72 -2.92 9.80 14.02
CA ALA A 72 -3.40 9.15 15.23
C ALA A 72 -4.01 7.75 14.96
N ILE A 73 -4.66 7.56 13.81
CA ILE A 73 -5.10 6.23 13.37
C ILE A 73 -3.88 5.35 13.08
N ALA A 74 -2.84 5.88 12.44
CA ALA A 74 -1.61 5.13 12.18
C ALA A 74 -0.95 4.62 13.48
N GLU A 75 -0.97 5.44 14.53
CA GLU A 75 -0.38 5.10 15.83
C GLU A 75 -1.18 4.02 16.58
N HIS A 76 -2.51 4.11 16.60
CA HIS A 76 -3.34 3.26 17.48
C HIS A 76 -4.13 2.16 16.76
N LYS A 77 -4.38 2.32 15.45
CA LYS A 77 -5.29 1.48 14.65
C LYS A 77 -4.77 1.32 13.22
N TYR A 78 -3.47 1.05 13.07
CA TYR A 78 -2.75 1.00 11.79
C TYR A 78 -3.48 0.20 10.70
N TYR A 79 -4.03 -0.96 11.04
CA TYR A 79 -4.80 -1.83 10.13
C TYR A 79 -6.01 -1.16 9.46
N LYS A 80 -6.53 -0.03 9.99
CA LYS A 80 -7.65 0.72 9.41
C LYS A 80 -7.23 1.64 8.26
N LEU A 81 -5.94 1.84 8.05
CA LEU A 81 -5.43 2.66 6.96
C LEU A 81 -5.47 1.94 5.62
N PHE A 82 -5.63 0.63 5.65
CA PHE A 82 -5.54 -0.24 4.49
C PHE A 82 -6.87 -0.88 4.15
N ASN A 83 -6.95 -1.41 2.93
CA ASN A 83 -8.04 -2.24 2.49
C ASN A 83 -8.31 -3.38 3.51
N PRO A 84 -9.55 -3.52 4.03
CA PRO A 84 -9.88 -4.56 4.99
C PRO A 84 -9.63 -5.98 4.46
N PHE A 85 -9.59 -6.17 3.14
CA PHE A 85 -9.27 -7.46 2.54
C PHE A 85 -7.85 -7.94 2.85
N LEU A 86 -6.89 -7.05 3.12
CA LEU A 86 -5.55 -7.45 3.57
C LEU A 86 -5.56 -8.30 4.85
N ARG A 87 -6.66 -8.27 5.61
CA ARG A 87 -6.86 -9.06 6.83
C ARG A 87 -7.52 -10.41 6.58
N LEU A 88 -7.99 -10.67 5.36
CA LEU A 88 -8.51 -11.98 5.01
C LEU A 88 -7.30 -12.90 4.83
N LEU A 89 -7.10 -13.77 5.82
CA LEU A 89 -6.29 -14.97 5.65
C LEU A 89 -7.15 -15.93 4.84
N GLY A 90 -6.77 -16.14 3.57
CA GLY A 90 -7.33 -17.24 2.79
C GLY A 90 -7.09 -18.53 3.58
N LYS A 91 -8.18 -19.17 4.01
CA LYS A 91 -8.14 -20.52 4.57
C LYS A 91 -8.16 -21.53 3.45
#